data_AF-A0AAE5WI31-F1
#
_entry.id   AF-A0AAE5WI31-F1
#
_cell.length_a   1.000
_cell.length_b   1.000
_cell.length_c   1.000
_cell.angle_alpha   90.00
_cell.angle_beta   90.00
_cell.angle_gamma   90.00
#
_symmetry.space_group_name_H-M   'P 1'
#
loop_
_entity.id
_entity.type
_entity.pdbx_description
1 polymer ?
#
loop_
_entity_poly.entity_id
_entity_poly.type
_entity_poly.pdbx_seq_one_letter_code
_entity_poly.pdbx_strand_id
1 'polypeptide(L)'
;MNKYEALGRYIEAEEEFTALRKERALLVEQIDSTFLKLKDLNYSRSEPIKGINDIVERAEILLPKLKEINEKVQLKAEQMNQYAELCNKPQIEIT
;
A
#
# COMPACT_ATOMS: atom_id res chain seq x y z
N MET A 1 -10.21 10.26 27.01
CA MET A 1 -9.50 11.15 26.07
C MET A 1 -10.38 12.36 25.80
N ASN A 2 -9.85 13.57 25.91
CA ASN A 2 -10.62 14.77 25.61
C ASN A 2 -10.64 15.05 24.09
N LYS A 3 -11.56 15.90 23.63
CA LYS A 3 -11.76 16.18 22.19
C LYS A 3 -10.50 16.77 21.51
N TYR A 4 -9.72 17.59 22.21
CA TYR A 4 -8.51 18.20 21.66
C TYR A 4 -7.35 17.19 21.54
N GLU A 5 -7.21 16.30 22.52
CA GLU A 5 -6.26 15.18 22.46
C GLU A 5 -6.60 14.22 21.33
N ALA A 6 -7.88 13.86 21.18
CA ALA A 6 -8.35 13.01 20.09
C ALA A 6 -8.11 13.66 18.72
N LEU A 7 -8.23 14.99 18.62
CA LEU A 7 -7.95 15.73 17.39
C LEU A 7 -6.46 15.71 17.04
N GLY A 8 -5.57 15.89 18.04
CA GLY A 8 -4.13 15.76 17.84
C GLY A 8 -3.74 14.36 17.35
N ARG A 9 -4.26 13.32 18.01
CA ARG A 9 -4.04 11.92 17.60
C ARG A 9 -4.61 11.59 16.21
N TYR A 10 -5.74 12.19 15.86
CA TYR A 10 -6.30 12.05 14.51
C TYR A 10 -5.37 12.63 13.45
N ILE A 11 -4.82 13.82 13.67
CA ILE A 11 -3.89 14.47 12.72
C ILE A 11 -2.60 13.65 12.56
N GLU A 12 -2.01 13.20 13.67
CA GLU A 12 -0.83 12.32 13.63
C GLU A 12 -1.13 11.04 12.82
N ALA A 13 -2.28 10.41 13.07
CA ALA A 13 -2.69 9.21 12.35
C ALA A 13 -2.99 9.48 10.86
N GLU A 14 -3.50 10.66 10.51
CA GLU A 14 -3.75 11.10 9.13
C GLU A 14 -2.45 11.27 8.33
N GLU A 15 -1.43 11.86 8.94
CA GLU A 15 -0.11 12.01 8.34
C GLU A 15 0.55 10.65 8.08
N GLU A 16 0.53 9.76 9.07
CA GLU A 16 1.05 8.39 8.94
C GLU A 16 0.28 7.58 7.89
N PHE A 17 -1.06 7.67 7.89
CA PHE A 17 -1.90 7.01 6.89
C PHE A 17 -1.59 7.50 5.47
N THR A 18 -1.38 8.81 5.31
CA THR A 18 -1.00 9.40 4.02
C THR A 18 0.36 8.90 3.55
N ALA A 19 1.34 8.78 4.45
CA ALA A 19 2.65 8.23 4.13
C ALA A 19 2.55 6.75 3.69
N LEU A 20 1.81 5.93 4.44
CA LEU A 20 1.58 4.52 4.10
C LEU A 20 0.87 4.34 2.76
N ARG A 21 -0.13 5.20 2.45
CA ARG A 21 -0.81 5.18 1.14
C ARG A 21 0.13 5.52 -0.02
N LYS A 22 1.05 6.47 0.17
CA LYS A 22 2.07 6.81 -0.84
C LYS A 22 3.03 5.64 -1.06
N GLU A 23 3.48 5.00 0.01
CA GLU A 23 4.34 3.82 -0.08
C GLU A 23 3.65 2.66 -0.81
N ARG A 24 2.38 2.39 -0.47
CA ARG A 24 1.55 1.41 -1.18
C ARG A 24 1.43 1.73 -2.66
N ALA A 25 1.18 2.99 -3.02
CA ALA A 25 1.04 3.41 -4.43
C ALA A 25 2.33 3.15 -5.22
N LEU A 26 3.49 3.53 -4.67
CA LEU A 26 4.79 3.26 -5.29
C LEU A 26 5.04 1.75 -5.47
N LEU A 27 4.63 0.94 -4.50
CA LEU A 27 4.80 -0.50 -4.57
C LEU A 27 3.91 -1.13 -5.65
N VAL A 28 2.68 -0.65 -5.79
CA VAL A 28 1.78 -1.05 -6.89
C VAL A 28 2.39 -0.69 -8.25
N GLU A 29 2.94 0.52 -8.40
CA GLU A 29 3.62 0.93 -9.64
C GLU A 29 4.82 0.02 -9.98
N GLN A 30 5.59 -0.41 -8.97
CA GLN A 30 6.70 -1.35 -9.15
C GLN A 30 6.22 -2.73 -9.59
N ILE A 31 5.11 -3.20 -9.03
CA ILE A 31 4.48 -4.47 -9.40
C ILE A 31 3.94 -4.40 -10.83
N ASP A 32 3.21 -3.34 -11.18
CA ASP A 32 2.70 -3.12 -12.54
C ASP A 32 3.82 -3.07 -13.56
N SER A 33 4.91 -2.36 -13.26
CA SER A 33 6.12 -2.33 -14.10
C SER A 33 6.74 -3.73 -14.29
N THR A 34 6.71 -4.56 -13.24
CA THR A 34 7.24 -5.93 -13.27
C THR A 34 6.37 -6.83 -14.16
N PHE A 35 5.05 -6.72 -14.08
CA PHE A 35 4.12 -7.47 -14.93
C PHE A 35 4.09 -6.97 -16.39
N LEU A 36 4.30 -5.67 -16.63
CA LEU A 36 4.48 -5.14 -17.99
C LEU A 36 5.71 -5.75 -18.67
N LYS A 37 6.83 -5.85 -17.96
CA LYS A 37 8.04 -6.54 -18.48
C LYS A 37 7.77 -8.02 -18.80
N LEU A 38 6.94 -8.69 -18.00
CA LEU A 38 6.57 -10.10 -18.26
C LEU A 38 5.77 -10.20 -19.55
N LYS A 39 4.80 -9.31 -19.72
CA LYS A 39 4.00 -9.21 -20.93
C LYS A 39 4.91 -8.99 -22.15
N ASP A 40 5.83 -8.04 -22.08
CA ASP A 40 6.76 -7.74 -23.19
C ASP A 40 7.67 -8.92 -23.54
N LEU A 41 8.22 -9.61 -22.54
CA LEU A 41 9.03 -10.81 -22.74
C LEU A 41 8.26 -11.95 -23.43
N ASN A 42 6.97 -12.12 -23.10
CA ASN A 42 6.14 -13.14 -23.75
C ASN A 42 5.94 -12.85 -25.25
N TYR A 43 6.05 -11.59 -25.69
CA TYR A 43 5.97 -11.21 -27.10
C TYR A 43 7.32 -11.31 -27.84
N SER A 44 8.47 -11.21 -27.15
CA SER A 44 9.80 -11.33 -27.75
C SER A 44 10.38 -12.75 -27.64
N ARG A 45 10.40 -13.50 -28.75
CA ARG A 45 10.76 -14.93 -28.81
C ARG A 45 12.22 -15.30 -28.48
N SER A 46 13.11 -14.37 -28.14
CA SER A 46 14.57 -14.64 -28.18
C SER A 46 15.22 -15.17 -26.91
N GLU A 47 14.82 -14.83 -25.68
CA GLU A 47 15.40 -15.45 -24.45
C GLU A 47 14.41 -15.45 -23.25
N PRO A 48 13.29 -16.18 -23.31
CA PRO A 48 12.20 -16.03 -22.33
C PRO A 48 12.55 -16.50 -20.91
N ILE A 49 13.38 -17.54 -20.74
CA ILE A 49 13.49 -18.23 -19.43
C ILE A 49 14.20 -17.40 -18.37
N LYS A 50 15.33 -16.74 -18.70
CA LYS A 50 16.06 -15.91 -17.71
C LYS A 50 15.25 -14.67 -17.30
N GLY A 51 14.66 -13.97 -18.26
CA GLY A 51 13.85 -12.79 -17.97
C GLY A 51 12.57 -13.11 -17.18
N ILE A 52 11.97 -14.29 -17.40
CA ILE A 52 10.84 -14.76 -16.59
C ILE A 52 11.27 -15.02 -15.15
N ASN A 53 12.40 -15.71 -14.92
CA ASN A 53 12.90 -15.99 -13.57
C ASN A 53 13.17 -14.70 -12.78
N ASP A 54 13.83 -13.70 -13.38
CA ASP A 54 14.09 -12.41 -12.74
C ASP A 54 12.78 -11.69 -12.33
N ILE A 55 11.71 -11.85 -13.11
CA ILE A 55 10.40 -11.28 -12.80
C ILE A 55 9.70 -12.05 -11.68
N VAL A 56 9.77 -13.38 -11.70
CA VAL A 56 9.22 -14.22 -10.63
C VAL A 56 9.88 -13.88 -9.29
N GLU A 57 11.22 -13.82 -9.24
CA GLU A 57 11.97 -13.45 -8.03
C GLU A 57 11.58 -12.05 -7.51
N ARG A 58 11.41 -11.07 -8.42
CA ARG A 58 10.93 -9.73 -8.03
C ARG A 58 9.50 -9.77 -7.49
N ALA A 59 8.61 -10.51 -8.14
CA ALA A 59 7.22 -10.63 -7.69
C ALA A 59 7.11 -11.32 -6.32
N GLU A 60 7.93 -12.35 -6.07
CA GLU A 60 8.03 -13.03 -4.76
C GLU A 60 8.46 -12.10 -3.63
N ILE A 61 9.22 -11.03 -3.93
CA ILE A 61 9.61 -10.02 -2.93
C ILE A 61 8.54 -8.92 -2.80
N LEU A 62 7.96 -8.47 -3.91
CA LEU A 62 7.06 -7.31 -3.92
C LEU A 62 5.65 -7.64 -3.42
N LEU A 63 5.11 -8.84 -3.73
CA LEU A 63 3.76 -9.24 -3.33
C LEU A 63 3.60 -9.36 -1.80
N PRO A 64 4.54 -9.98 -1.04
CA PRO A 64 4.45 -9.99 0.42
C PRO A 64 4.53 -8.59 1.02
N LYS A 65 5.39 -7.72 0.49
CA LYS A 65 5.46 -6.31 0.91
C LYS A 65 4.14 -5.58 0.65
N LEU A 66 3.46 -5.88 -0.46
CA LEU A 66 2.16 -5.29 -0.78
C LEU A 66 1.09 -5.75 0.20
N LYS A 67 1.14 -7.02 0.59
CA LYS A 67 0.25 -7.53 1.64
C LYS A 67 0.50 -6.82 2.97
N GLU A 68 1.76 -6.71 3.40
CA GLU A 68 2.13 -6.06 4.65
C GLU A 68 1.72 -4.58 4.68
N ILE A 69 1.96 -3.82 3.60
CA ILE A 69 1.58 -2.41 3.55
C ILE A 69 0.06 -2.24 3.53
N ASN A 70 -0.69 -3.14 2.87
CA ASN A 70 -2.15 -3.13 2.90
C ASN A 70 -2.68 -3.35 4.33
N GLU A 71 -2.13 -4.32 5.06
CA GLU A 71 -2.49 -4.56 6.46
C GLU A 71 -2.18 -3.34 7.34
N LYS A 72 -1.02 -2.69 7.16
CA LYS A 72 -0.66 -1.46 7.87
C LYS A 72 -1.60 -0.30 7.56
N VAL A 73 -1.93 -0.08 6.29
CA VAL A 73 -2.88 0.95 5.84
C VAL A 73 -4.25 0.71 6.46
N GLN A 74 -4.73 -0.53 6.45
CA GLN A 74 -6.01 -0.92 7.04
C GLN A 74 -6.03 -0.64 8.55
N LEU A 75 -5.05 -1.16 9.30
CA LEU A 75 -4.97 -0.94 10.75
C LEU A 75 -4.91 0.55 11.10
N LYS A 76 -4.19 1.35 10.30
CA LYS A 76 -4.11 2.79 10.53
C LYS A 76 -5.43 3.49 10.22
N ALA A 77 -6.15 3.09 9.17
CA ALA A 77 -7.49 3.61 8.88
C ALA A 77 -8.49 3.30 10.02
N GLU A 78 -8.44 2.09 10.58
CA GLU A 78 -9.26 1.71 11.74
C GLU A 78 -8.94 2.60 12.96
N GLN A 79 -7.66 2.82 13.26
CA GLN A 79 -7.23 3.74 14.32
C GLN A 79 -7.70 5.18 14.08
N MET A 80 -7.59 5.67 12.85
CA MET A 80 -8.09 7.00 12.48
C MET A 80 -9.59 7.11 12.69
N ASN A 81 -10.36 6.09 12.31
CA ASN A 81 -11.82 6.09 12.46
C ASN A 81 -12.26 6.11 13.93
N GLN A 82 -11.51 5.47 14.83
CA GLN A 82 -11.75 5.56 16.27
C GLN A 82 -11.58 7.00 16.79
N TYR A 83 -10.55 7.72 16.32
CA TYR A 83 -10.37 9.13 16.68
C TYR A 83 -11.37 10.05 15.98
N ALA A 84 -11.78 9.71 14.74
CA ALA A 84 -12.74 10.48 13.97
C ALA A 84 -14.10 10.55 14.66
N GLU A 85 -14.57 9.42 15.21
CA GLU A 85 -15.80 9.31 15.97
C GLU A 85 -15.80 10.23 17.20
N LEU A 86 -14.68 10.27 17.93
CA LEU A 86 -14.52 11.11 19.12
C LEU A 86 -14.45 12.62 18.81
N CYS A 87 -14.09 12.97 17.57
CA CYS A 87 -13.87 14.35 17.12
C CYS A 87 -14.95 14.87 16.16
N ASN A 88 -15.98 14.06 15.83
CA ASN A 88 -16.97 14.34 14.78
C ASN A 88 -16.33 14.63 13.41
N LYS A 89 -15.31 13.86 13.03
CA LYS A 89 -14.70 13.90 11.70
C LYS A 89 -15.28 12.80 10.80
N PRO A 90 -15.23 12.97 9.46
CA PRO A 90 -15.60 11.90 8.54
C PRO A 90 -14.75 10.66 8.76
N GLN A 91 -15.37 9.49 8.69
CA GLN A 91 -14.66 8.21 8.69
C GLN A 91 -14.12 7.91 7.29
N ILE A 92 -12.97 7.23 7.26
CA ILE A 92 -12.32 6.76 6.06
C ILE A 92 -12.90 5.39 5.71
N GLU A 93 -13.27 5.23 4.44
CA GLU A 93 -13.70 3.95 3.91
C GLU A 93 -12.50 2.99 3.78
N ILE A 94 -12.65 1.79 4.31
CA ILE A 94 -11.62 0.74 4.28
C ILE A 94 -12.03 -0.24 3.17
N THR A 95 -11.43 -0.08 1.99
CA THR A 95 -11.59 -0.97 0.83
C THR A 95 -10.25 -1.52 0.38
#